data_AF-A0A669F3D3-F1
#
_entry.id   AF-A0A669F3D3-F1
#
_cell.length_a   1.000
_cell.length_b   1.000
_cell.length_c   1.000
_cell.angle_alpha   90.00
_cell.angle_beta   90.00
_cell.angle_gamma   90.00
#
_symmetry.space_group_name_H-M   'P 1'
#
loop_
_entity.id
_entity.type
_entity.pdbx_description
1 polymer ?
#
loop_
_entity_poly.entity_id
_entity_poly.type
_entity_poly.pdbx_seq_one_letter_code
_entity_poly.pdbx_strand_id
1 'polypeptide(L)'
;MNLTAENRNLRDKNEELETEKKNLTDQIQDMTTSWNELNVSRAQWSIDAYCPKENNNRKCNPCQKGWDHVESSCYATNDADSNQWKTWEAARKDCRGKSSDLVVVINEEEMVKKTEKTVGLFIIDFIK
;
A
#
# COMPACT_ATOMS: atom_id res chain seq x y z
N MET A 1 -15.15 -26.26 -54.01
CA MET A 1 -14.96 -26.43 -52.56
C MET A 1 -13.87 -27.48 -52.36
N ASN A 2 -12.71 -27.09 -51.84
CA ASN A 2 -11.54 -27.97 -51.70
C ASN A 2 -11.32 -28.27 -50.21
N LEU A 3 -12.03 -29.27 -49.72
CA LEU A 3 -12.05 -29.68 -48.30
C LEU A 3 -10.64 -29.90 -47.71
N THR A 4 -9.67 -30.30 -48.52
CA THR A 4 -8.29 -30.50 -48.07
C THR A 4 -7.60 -29.19 -47.69
N ALA A 5 -7.90 -28.09 -48.38
CA ALA A 5 -7.33 -26.78 -48.09
C ALA A 5 -7.95 -26.16 -46.83
N GLU A 6 -9.26 -26.30 -46.65
CA GLU A 6 -9.98 -25.85 -45.44
C GLU A 6 -9.50 -26.60 -44.19
N ASN A 7 -9.32 -27.93 -44.27
CA ASN A 7 -8.79 -28.72 -43.15
C ASN A 7 -7.36 -28.32 -42.76
N ARG A 8 -6.51 -27.99 -43.72
CA ARG A 8 -5.15 -27.49 -43.41
C ARG A 8 -5.21 -26.15 -42.68
N ASN A 9 -6.00 -25.21 -43.18
CA ASN A 9 -6.18 -23.89 -42.55
C ASN A 9 -6.71 -24.00 -41.11
N LEU A 10 -7.73 -24.85 -40.89
CA LEU A 10 -8.26 -25.11 -39.55
C LEU A 10 -7.20 -25.68 -38.60
N ARG A 11 -6.30 -26.54 -39.10
CA ARG A 11 -5.22 -27.10 -38.30
C ARG A 11 -4.21 -26.01 -37.90
N ASP A 12 -3.78 -25.20 -38.85
CA ASP A 12 -2.83 -24.12 -38.61
C ASP A 12 -3.39 -23.12 -37.59
N LYS A 13 -4.68 -22.78 -37.70
CA LYS A 13 -5.36 -21.90 -36.74
C LYS A 13 -5.51 -22.52 -35.35
N ASN A 14 -5.72 -23.82 -35.25
CA ASN A 14 -5.73 -24.52 -33.96
C ASN A 14 -4.33 -24.52 -33.30
N GLU A 15 -3.27 -24.70 -34.08
CA GLU A 15 -1.89 -24.63 -33.59
C GLU A 15 -1.55 -23.22 -33.07
N GLU A 16 -2.01 -22.18 -33.77
CA GLU A 16 -1.89 -20.78 -33.34
C GLU A 16 -2.66 -20.53 -32.03
N LEU A 17 -3.92 -20.97 -31.94
CA LEU A 17 -4.74 -20.82 -30.74
C LEU A 17 -4.16 -21.53 -29.52
N GLU A 18 -3.61 -22.74 -29.68
CA GLU A 18 -2.94 -23.44 -28.57
C GLU A 18 -1.68 -22.70 -28.12
N THR A 19 -0.95 -22.07 -29.04
CA THR A 19 0.21 -21.23 -28.72
C THR A 19 -0.20 -19.99 -27.94
N GLU A 20 -1.25 -19.29 -28.37
CA GLU A 20 -1.77 -18.10 -27.69
C GLU A 20 -2.32 -18.45 -26.30
N LYS A 21 -3.08 -19.55 -26.19
CA LYS A 21 -3.61 -20.03 -24.92
C LYS A 21 -2.50 -20.35 -23.92
N LYS A 22 -1.41 -20.98 -24.38
CA LYS A 22 -0.24 -21.23 -23.54
C LYS A 22 0.39 -19.92 -23.06
N ASN A 23 0.62 -18.97 -23.97
CA ASN A 23 1.17 -17.65 -23.63
C ASN A 23 0.29 -16.89 -22.61
N LEU A 24 -1.03 -16.91 -22.77
CA LEU A 24 -1.96 -16.30 -21.82
C LEU A 24 -1.93 -17.00 -20.46
N THR A 25 -1.84 -18.32 -20.45
CA THR A 25 -1.72 -19.11 -19.21
C THR A 25 -0.44 -18.77 -18.46
N ASP A 26 0.67 -18.67 -19.17
CA ASP A 26 1.97 -18.30 -18.60
C ASP A 26 1.92 -16.87 -18.02
N GLN A 27 1.30 -15.91 -18.70
CA GLN A 27 1.10 -14.55 -18.19
C GLN A 27 0.23 -14.51 -16.92
N ILE A 28 -0.87 -15.29 -16.89
CA ILE A 28 -1.73 -15.37 -15.70
C ILE A 28 -0.94 -15.94 -14.52
N GLN A 29 -0.14 -16.97 -14.75
CA GLN A 29 0.67 -17.59 -13.72
C GLN A 29 1.74 -16.64 -13.17
N ASP A 30 2.39 -15.87 -14.04
CA ASP A 30 3.37 -14.85 -13.67
C ASP A 30 2.74 -13.73 -12.82
N MET A 31 1.61 -13.19 -13.26
CA MET A 31 0.86 -12.18 -12.49
C MET A 31 0.40 -12.72 -11.13
N THR A 32 -0.06 -13.98 -11.08
CA THR A 32 -0.51 -14.62 -9.84
C THR A 32 0.65 -14.78 -8.86
N THR A 33 1.82 -15.20 -9.36
CA THR A 33 3.04 -15.32 -8.55
C THR A 33 3.45 -13.97 -7.98
N SER A 34 3.55 -12.95 -8.84
CA SER A 34 3.90 -11.58 -8.44
C SER A 34 2.92 -10.99 -7.42
N TRP A 35 1.62 -11.24 -7.60
CA TRP A 35 0.58 -10.78 -6.66
C TRP A 35 0.71 -11.46 -5.30
N ASN A 36 0.97 -12.77 -5.27
CA ASN A 36 1.18 -13.52 -4.03
C ASN A 36 2.43 -13.03 -3.29
N GLU A 37 3.54 -12.83 -3.99
CA GLU A 37 4.77 -12.30 -3.41
C GLU A 37 4.55 -10.91 -2.80
N LEU A 38 3.90 -10.01 -3.54
CA LEU A 38 3.57 -8.67 -3.05
C LEU A 38 2.71 -8.72 -1.77
N ASN A 39 1.72 -9.63 -1.71
CA ASN A 39 0.88 -9.77 -0.53
C ASN A 39 1.64 -10.34 0.67
N VAL A 40 2.52 -11.32 0.45
CA VAL A 40 3.39 -11.85 1.50
C VAL A 40 4.31 -10.75 2.02
N SER A 41 4.94 -9.98 1.14
CA SER A 41 5.78 -8.84 1.53
C SER A 41 5.00 -7.77 2.29
N ARG A 42 3.78 -7.43 1.86
CA ARG A 42 2.91 -6.48 2.58
C ARG A 42 2.52 -6.97 3.96
N ALA A 43 2.12 -8.24 4.10
CA ALA A 43 1.79 -8.83 5.39
C ALA A 43 3.00 -8.84 6.33
N GLN A 44 4.17 -9.22 5.80
CA GLN A 44 5.43 -9.23 6.55
C GLN A 44 5.82 -7.81 6.99
N TRP A 45 5.70 -6.82 6.11
CA TRP A 45 5.95 -5.41 6.43
C TRP A 45 5.04 -4.91 7.55
N SER A 46 3.74 -5.18 7.48
CA SER A 46 2.80 -4.79 8.54
C SER A 46 3.19 -5.43 9.88
N ILE A 47 3.56 -6.70 9.86
CA ILE A 47 4.03 -7.38 11.07
C ILE A 47 5.31 -6.73 11.61
N ASP A 48 6.29 -6.44 10.76
CA ASP A 48 7.57 -5.87 11.22
C ASP A 48 7.42 -4.40 11.70
N ALA A 49 6.49 -3.65 11.11
CA ALA A 49 6.20 -2.27 11.48
C ALA A 49 5.52 -2.16 12.86
N TYR A 50 4.59 -3.06 13.19
CA TYR A 50 3.85 -3.04 14.46
C TYR A 50 4.42 -3.98 15.51
N CYS A 51 5.07 -5.07 15.11
CA CYS A 51 5.63 -6.11 15.97
C CYS A 51 7.11 -6.37 15.64
N PRO A 52 8.00 -5.37 15.75
CA PRO A 52 9.41 -5.55 15.47
C PRO A 52 10.03 -6.64 16.35
N LYS A 53 11.00 -7.35 15.79
CA LYS A 53 11.82 -8.31 16.53
C LYS A 53 12.92 -7.56 17.29
N GLU A 54 12.91 -7.68 18.61
CA GLU A 54 13.94 -7.14 19.50
C GLU A 54 14.48 -8.30 20.35
N ASN A 55 15.78 -8.59 20.26
CA ASN A 55 16.44 -9.67 21.04
C ASN A 55 15.72 -11.03 20.98
N ASN A 56 15.35 -11.48 19.78
CA ASN A 56 14.59 -12.73 19.52
C ASN A 56 13.15 -12.77 20.05
N ASN A 57 12.65 -11.70 20.66
CA ASN A 57 11.24 -11.56 21.04
C ASN A 57 10.53 -10.57 20.10
N ARG A 58 9.28 -10.86 19.75
CA ARG A 58 8.43 -9.86 19.08
C ARG A 58 7.68 -9.05 20.14
N LYS A 59 7.87 -7.74 20.12
CA LYS A 59 7.05 -6.81 20.92
C LYS A 59 6.14 -6.04 19.97
N CYS A 60 4.84 -6.26 20.11
CA CYS A 60 3.84 -5.52 19.35
C CYS A 60 3.47 -4.22 20.06
N ASN A 61 3.39 -3.13 19.30
CA ASN A 61 2.88 -1.85 19.78
C ASN A 61 1.64 -1.45 18.97
N PRO A 62 0.72 -0.65 19.55
CA PRO A 62 -0.45 -0.16 18.83
C PRO A 62 -0.11 0.71 17.61
N CYS A 63 1.04 1.38 17.66
CA CYS A 63 1.52 2.26 16.60
C CYS A 63 2.89 1.83 16.09
N GLN A 64 3.18 2.22 14.85
CA GLN A 64 4.49 2.07 14.25
C GLN A 64 5.55 2.81 15.05
N LYS A 65 6.80 2.35 14.97
CA LYS A 65 7.93 3.04 15.60
C LYS A 65 8.01 4.50 15.12
N GLY A 66 8.14 5.44 16.06
CA GLY A 66 8.20 6.88 15.77
C GLY A 66 6.83 7.57 15.67
N TRP A 67 5.74 6.82 15.88
CA TRP A 67 4.39 7.38 15.95
C TRP A 67 3.91 7.38 17.40
N ASP A 68 3.29 8.49 17.80
CA ASP A 68 2.63 8.64 19.08
C ASP A 68 1.30 7.90 19.07
N HIS A 69 1.13 7.00 20.04
CA HIS A 69 -0.16 6.39 20.30
C HIS A 69 -0.97 7.27 21.24
N VAL A 70 -2.15 7.69 20.79
CA VAL A 70 -3.11 8.42 21.63
C VAL A 70 -4.47 7.79 21.48
N GLU A 71 -4.98 7.25 22.58
CA GLU A 71 -6.22 6.48 22.67
C GLU A 71 -6.28 5.29 21.71
N SER A 72 -6.81 5.51 20.50
CA SER A 72 -7.03 4.50 19.46
C SER A 72 -6.38 4.88 18.13
N SER A 73 -5.58 5.95 18.12
CA SER A 73 -5.01 6.54 16.91
C SER A 73 -3.50 6.71 17.02
N CYS A 74 -2.84 6.75 15.85
CA CYS A 74 -1.40 6.92 15.72
C CYS A 74 -1.09 8.22 15.00
N TYR A 75 -0.23 9.03 15.59
CA TYR A 75 0.16 10.34 15.06
C TYR A 75 1.66 10.40 14.82
N ALA A 76 2.09 10.93 13.69
CA ALA A 76 3.49 11.31 13.48
C ALA A 76 3.57 12.80 13.20
N THR A 77 4.58 13.47 13.75
CA THR A 77 4.89 14.87 13.46
C THR A 77 6.04 14.93 12.48
N ASN A 78 5.89 15.75 11.43
CA ASN A 78 6.96 16.04 10.50
C ASN A 78 7.47 17.45 10.79
N ASP A 79 8.42 17.53 11.71
CA ASP A 79 9.08 18.77 12.12
C ASP A 79 10.18 19.15 11.13
N ALA A 80 9.77 19.50 9.91
CA ALA A 80 10.65 19.86 8.82
C ALA A 80 11.00 21.37 8.87
N ASP A 81 12.24 21.70 8.52
CA ASP A 81 12.69 23.09 8.39
C ASP A 81 11.81 23.87 7.41
N SER A 82 11.70 25.19 7.59
CA SER A 82 10.81 26.05 6.78
C SER A 82 11.07 26.01 5.27
N ASN A 83 12.28 25.64 4.85
CA ASN A 83 12.65 25.44 3.45
C ASN A 83 12.17 24.09 2.87
N GLN A 84 11.73 23.16 3.73
CA GLN A 84 11.21 21.83 3.38
C GLN A 84 9.69 21.72 3.53
N TRP A 85 9.02 22.80 3.93
CA TRP A 85 7.56 22.83 4.01
C TRP A 85 6.91 22.50 2.69
N LYS A 86 5.86 21.69 2.78
CA LYS A 86 5.08 21.24 1.62
C LYS A 86 3.83 22.11 1.50
N THR A 87 3.31 22.22 0.28
CA THR A 87 1.93 22.70 0.12
C THR A 87 0.97 21.70 0.76
N TRP A 88 -0.24 22.15 1.10
CA TRP A 88 -1.25 21.29 1.69
C TRP A 88 -1.50 20.01 0.87
N GLU A 89 -1.60 20.12 -0.46
CA GLU A 89 -1.83 18.97 -1.34
C GLU A 89 -0.64 18.00 -1.35
N ALA A 90 0.59 18.54 -1.33
CA ALA A 90 1.80 17.74 -1.33
C ALA A 90 2.00 17.02 0.01
N ALA A 91 1.70 17.68 1.13
CA ALA A 91 1.68 17.10 2.46
C ALA A 91 0.64 15.97 2.56
N ARG A 92 -0.60 16.22 2.13
CA ARG A 92 -1.66 15.21 2.13
C ARG A 92 -1.32 14.00 1.27
N LYS A 93 -0.71 14.22 0.10
CA LYS A 93 -0.23 13.15 -0.78
C LYS A 93 0.87 12.32 -0.11
N ASP A 94 1.79 12.96 0.62
CA ASP A 94 2.84 12.29 1.39
C ASP A 94 2.24 11.37 2.48
N CYS A 95 1.27 11.89 3.24
CA CYS A 95 0.54 11.13 4.27
C CYS A 95 -0.12 9.89 3.67
N ARG A 96 -0.84 10.04 2.55
CA ARG A 96 -1.51 8.92 1.87
C ARG A 96 -0.54 7.89 1.33
N GLY A 97 0.66 8.30 0.93
CA GLY A 97 1.75 7.39 0.58
C GLY A 97 2.23 6.52 1.74
N LYS A 98 2.03 6.97 2.99
CA LYS A 98 2.39 6.26 4.23
C LYS A 98 1.20 5.53 4.87
N SER A 99 0.14 5.28 4.11
CA SER A 99 -1.11 4.67 4.62
C SER A 99 -1.76 5.48 5.75
N SER A 100 -1.66 6.81 5.66
CA SER A 100 -2.19 7.79 6.60
C SER A 100 -2.94 8.91 5.88
N ASP A 101 -3.58 9.83 6.59
CA ASP A 101 -4.05 11.10 6.01
C ASP A 101 -3.51 12.28 6.84
N LEU A 102 -3.60 13.49 6.31
CA LEU A 102 -3.27 14.69 7.07
C LEU A 102 -4.27 14.85 8.21
N VAL A 103 -3.80 15.19 9.41
CA VAL A 103 -4.70 15.48 10.53
C VAL A 103 -5.62 16.65 10.19
N VAL A 104 -6.90 16.55 10.52
CA VAL A 104 -7.84 17.67 10.50
C VAL A 104 -8.05 18.09 11.95
N VAL A 105 -7.63 19.31 12.30
CA VAL A 105 -7.82 19.87 13.64
C VAL A 105 -9.03 20.79 13.60
N ILE A 106 -10.06 20.48 14.38
CA ILE A 106 -11.41 21.06 14.34
C ILE A 106 -11.60 22.13 15.43
N ASN A 107 -10.79 22.20 16.51
CA ASN A 107 -10.84 23.29 17.51
C ASN A 107 -9.57 23.44 18.41
N GLU A 108 -9.47 24.51 19.22
CA GLU A 108 -8.36 24.75 20.18
C GLU A 108 -8.28 23.68 21.28
N GLU A 109 -9.42 23.10 21.67
CA GLU A 109 -9.43 21.91 22.52
C GLU A 109 -8.87 20.68 21.79
N GLU A 110 -8.87 20.60 20.46
CA GLU A 110 -8.20 19.55 19.68
C GLU A 110 -6.69 19.82 19.53
N MET A 111 -6.28 21.09 19.58
CA MET A 111 -4.85 21.46 19.72
C MET A 111 -4.29 21.06 21.09
N VAL A 112 -5.14 21.04 22.12
CA VAL A 112 -4.78 20.63 23.50
C VAL A 112 -5.13 19.15 23.78
N LYS A 113 -6.12 18.58 23.09
CA LYS A 113 -6.63 17.21 23.23
C LYS A 113 -6.63 16.52 21.86
N LYS A 114 -5.65 15.64 21.63
CA LYS A 114 -5.52 14.67 20.52
C LYS A 114 -6.71 13.68 20.37
N THR A 115 -7.94 14.08 20.70
CA THR A 115 -9.10 13.22 21.04
C THR A 115 -10.42 13.77 20.46
N GLU A 116 -10.87 13.23 19.33
CA GLU A 116 -12.14 12.50 19.28
C GLU A 116 -12.36 11.93 17.87
N LYS A 117 -12.35 10.60 17.80
CA LYS A 117 -12.98 9.76 16.76
C LYS A 117 -12.44 9.92 15.34
N THR A 118 -11.60 8.97 14.94
CA THR A 118 -11.78 8.05 13.79
C THR A 118 -10.52 7.20 13.68
N VAL A 119 -10.66 5.91 13.36
CA VAL A 119 -9.52 5.02 13.11
C VAL A 119 -8.72 5.54 11.92
N GLY A 120 -7.49 6.01 12.15
CA GLY A 120 -6.58 6.48 11.11
C GLY A 120 -5.16 6.63 11.62
N LEU A 121 -4.18 6.35 10.76
CA LEU A 121 -2.84 6.89 10.92
C LEU A 121 -2.90 8.33 10.42
N PHE A 122 -2.37 9.28 11.18
CA PHE A 122 -2.29 10.69 10.76
C PHE A 122 -0.87 11.24 10.87
N ILE A 123 -0.45 12.02 9.87
CA ILE A 123 0.78 12.80 9.95
C ILE A 123 0.43 14.28 10.06
N ILE A 124 1.12 14.98 10.94
CA ILE A 124 1.09 16.43 11.09
C ILE A 124 2.26 16.99 10.28
N ASP A 125 1.99 17.44 9.07
CA ASP A 125 2.94 18.19 8.24
C ASP A 125 2.68 19.70 8.43
N PHE A 126 3.74 20.48 8.72
CA PHE A 126 3.63 21.94 8.74
C PHE A 126 3.51 22.48 7.32
N ILE A 127 2.43 23.22 7.06
CA ILE A 127 2.02 23.73 5.76
C ILE A 127 2.23 25.24 5.71
N LYS A 128 2.64 25.75 4.55
CA LYS A 128 2.77 27.20 4.29
C LYS A 128 1.44 27.84 3.93
#